data_AF-P91818-F1
#
_entry.id   AF-P91818-F1
#
_cell.length_a   1.000
_cell.length_b   1.000
_cell.length_c   1.000
_cell.angle_alpha   90.00
_cell.angle_beta   90.00
_cell.angle_gamma   90.00
#
_symmetry.space_group_name_H-M   'P 1'
#
loop_
_entity.id
_entity.type
_entity.pdbx_description
1 polymer ?
#
loop_
_entity_poly.entity_id
_entity_poly.type
_entity_poly.pdbx_seq_one_letter_code
_entity_poly.pdbx_strand_id
1 'polypeptide(L)'
;MASSFMFAVVVLFISLAANVESYLAFRCGRYSPCLDDGPNVNLYSCCSFYNCHKCLARLENCPKGLHYNAYLKVCDWPSKAGCTSVNKECHLWKTGRK
;
A
#
# COMPACT_ATOMS: atom_id res chain seq x y z
N MET A 1 -19.29 46.62 0.27
CA MET A 1 -19.78 45.52 -0.59
C MET A 1 -18.57 44.72 -1.10
N ALA A 2 -17.77 44.13 -0.21
CA ALA A 2 -16.60 43.32 -0.60
C ALA A 2 -16.45 42.06 0.27
N SER A 3 -17.24 41.96 1.36
CA SER A 3 -17.21 40.84 2.29
C SER A 3 -17.84 39.59 1.68
N SER A 4 -19.05 39.67 1.11
CA SER A 4 -19.77 38.50 0.57
C SER A 4 -19.05 37.83 -0.62
N PHE A 5 -18.34 38.59 -1.45
CA PHE A 5 -17.60 38.06 -2.60
C PHE A 5 -16.34 37.30 -2.17
N MET A 6 -15.66 37.77 -1.12
CA MET A 6 -14.48 37.09 -0.58
C MET A 6 -14.83 35.72 0.03
N PHE A 7 -15.96 35.61 0.73
CA PHE A 7 -16.44 34.33 1.25
C PHE A 7 -16.79 33.32 0.14
N ALA A 8 -17.46 33.77 -0.93
CA ALA A 8 -17.82 32.90 -2.05
C ALA A 8 -16.58 32.33 -2.77
N VAL A 9 -15.55 33.15 -2.96
CA VAL A 9 -14.29 32.73 -3.59
C VAL A 9 -13.55 31.71 -2.71
N VAL A 10 -13.47 31.96 -1.40
CA VAL A 10 -12.85 31.02 -0.44
C VAL A 10 -13.58 29.67 -0.40
N VAL A 11 -14.92 29.66 -0.42
CA VAL A 11 -15.72 28.42 -0.44
C VAL A 11 -15.53 27.63 -1.74
N LEU A 12 -15.41 28.31 -2.90
CA LEU A 12 -15.13 27.65 -4.18
C LEU A 12 -13.72 27.02 -4.22
N PHE A 13 -12.72 27.70 -3.67
CA PHE A 13 -11.37 27.14 -3.53
C PHE A 13 -11.32 25.97 -2.54
N ILE A 14 -12.02 26.06 -1.40
CA ILE A 14 -12.14 24.95 -0.45
C ILE A 14 -12.89 23.78 -1.08
N SER A 15 -13.91 24.01 -1.90
CA SER A 15 -14.64 22.94 -2.60
C SER A 15 -13.88 22.32 -3.79
N LEU A 16 -12.74 22.89 -4.17
CA LEU A 16 -11.81 22.30 -5.14
C LEU A 16 -10.64 21.60 -4.43
N ALA A 17 -10.23 22.10 -3.24
CA ALA A 17 -9.15 21.57 -2.43
C ALA A 17 -9.57 20.47 -1.44
N ALA A 18 -10.80 20.51 -0.91
CA ALA A 18 -11.40 19.50 -0.03
C ALA A 18 -11.60 18.15 -0.73
N ASN A 19 -11.34 18.10 -2.04
CA ASN A 19 -11.50 16.93 -2.90
C ASN A 19 -10.18 16.19 -3.10
N VAL A 20 -9.05 16.74 -2.65
CA VAL A 20 -7.73 16.15 -2.90
C VAL A 20 -7.24 15.38 -1.68
N GLU A 21 -7.28 15.97 -0.49
CA GLU A 21 -6.85 15.29 0.74
C GLU A 21 -7.85 14.22 1.21
N SER A 22 -9.14 14.52 1.16
CA SER A 22 -10.22 13.58 1.53
C SER A 22 -10.34 12.40 0.55
N TYR A 23 -10.00 12.61 -0.72
CA TYR A 23 -10.12 11.58 -1.77
C TYR A 23 -8.97 10.58 -1.76
N LEU A 24 -7.76 11.03 -1.38
CA LEU A 24 -6.61 10.14 -1.23
C LEU A 24 -6.76 9.26 0.04
N ALA A 25 -7.25 9.84 1.14
CA ALA A 25 -7.55 9.10 2.37
C ALA A 25 -8.71 8.09 2.21
N PHE A 26 -9.71 8.38 1.37
CA PHE A 26 -10.86 7.48 1.16
C PHE A 26 -10.59 6.31 0.19
N ARG A 27 -9.47 6.30 -0.54
CA ARG A 27 -9.12 5.24 -1.51
C ARG A 27 -8.26 4.12 -0.95
N CYS A 28 -7.75 4.29 0.26
CA CYS A 28 -7.00 3.28 1.00
C CYS A 28 -7.85 2.02 1.18
N GLY A 29 -7.34 0.86 0.76
CA GLY A 29 -8.04 -0.43 0.88
C GLY A 29 -9.04 -0.77 -0.23
N ARG A 30 -9.60 0.22 -0.96
CA ARG A 30 -10.47 -0.06 -2.13
C ARG A 30 -9.68 -0.18 -3.44
N TYR A 31 -8.56 0.52 -3.54
CA TYR A 31 -7.69 0.54 -4.73
C TYR A 31 -6.23 0.18 -4.43
N SER A 32 -5.87 0.00 -3.16
CA SER A 32 -4.52 -0.34 -2.72
C SER A 32 -4.54 -1.53 -1.76
N PRO A 33 -3.49 -2.37 -1.73
CA PRO A 33 -3.39 -3.51 -0.82
C PRO A 33 -3.11 -3.12 0.64
N CYS A 34 -3.15 -1.83 0.97
CA CYS A 34 -2.86 -1.31 2.30
C CYS A 34 -4.15 -1.17 3.11
N LEU A 35 -4.28 -2.00 4.15
CA LEU A 35 -5.32 -1.91 5.19
C LEU A 35 -4.90 -0.98 6.34
N ASP A 36 -3.61 -1.00 6.68
CA ASP A 36 -2.96 -0.25 7.75
C ASP A 36 -1.55 0.18 7.33
N ASP A 37 -0.98 1.14 8.07
CA ASP A 37 0.42 1.54 7.89
C ASP A 37 1.36 0.46 8.42
N GLY A 38 2.45 0.21 7.68
CA GLY A 38 3.46 -0.79 7.98
C GLY A 38 3.42 -1.99 7.03
N PRO A 39 4.12 -3.08 7.40
CA PRO A 39 4.36 -4.18 6.49
C PRO A 39 3.17 -5.16 6.48
N ASN A 40 2.61 -5.32 5.28
CA ASN A 40 1.40 -6.07 4.97
C ASN A 40 1.71 -7.23 4.02
N VAL A 41 0.93 -8.31 4.14
CA VAL A 41 1.13 -9.52 3.32
C VAL A 41 0.82 -9.26 1.85
N ASN A 42 1.65 -9.79 0.95
CA ASN A 42 1.33 -9.82 -0.47
C ASN A 42 0.63 -11.14 -0.81
N LEU A 43 -0.65 -11.09 -1.17
CA LEU A 43 -1.44 -12.29 -1.51
C LEU A 43 -0.99 -12.97 -2.81
N TYR A 44 -0.20 -12.30 -3.64
CA TYR A 44 0.27 -12.86 -4.91
C TYR A 44 1.63 -13.54 -4.82
N SER A 45 2.50 -13.13 -3.90
CA SER A 45 3.88 -13.64 -3.81
C SER A 45 4.32 -13.75 -2.36
N CYS A 46 4.84 -14.93 -1.99
CA CYS A 46 5.42 -15.15 -0.67
C CYS A 46 6.73 -14.40 -0.43
N CYS A 47 7.39 -14.02 -1.50
CA CYS A 47 8.77 -13.54 -1.47
C CYS A 47 8.83 -12.02 -1.46
N SER A 48 7.68 -11.38 -1.31
CA SER A 48 7.55 -9.95 -1.19
C SER A 48 6.40 -9.59 -0.26
N PHE A 49 6.41 -8.36 0.21
CA PHE A 49 5.40 -7.80 1.08
C PHE A 49 5.17 -6.34 0.72
N TYR A 50 4.05 -5.78 1.14
CA TYR A 50 3.75 -4.38 0.91
C TYR A 50 4.10 -3.59 2.17
N ASN A 51 5.09 -2.71 2.09
CA ASN A 51 5.31 -1.71 3.12
C ASN A 51 4.42 -0.50 2.84
N CYS A 52 3.39 -0.34 3.67
CA CYS A 52 2.37 0.68 3.50
C CYS A 52 2.70 1.92 4.32
N HIS A 53 2.57 3.09 3.71
CA HIS A 53 2.66 4.36 4.43
C HIS A 53 1.72 5.38 3.79
N LYS A 54 0.77 5.92 4.57
CA LYS A 54 -0.28 6.82 4.07
C LYS A 54 -0.97 6.23 2.84
N CYS A 55 -1.29 4.94 2.91
CA CYS A 55 -1.98 4.16 1.87
C CYS A 55 -1.23 3.92 0.56
N LEU A 56 0.05 4.32 0.51
CA LEU A 56 0.94 3.99 -0.58
C LEU A 56 1.61 2.66 -0.28
N ALA A 57 1.35 1.67 -1.12
CA ALA A 57 1.97 0.35 -1.04
C ALA A 57 3.32 0.38 -1.75
N ARG A 58 4.41 0.22 -1.01
CA ARG A 58 5.73 -0.07 -1.58
C ARG A 58 5.96 -1.57 -1.56
N LEU A 59 6.17 -2.17 -2.73
CA LEU A 59 6.53 -3.58 -2.80
C LEU A 59 7.99 -3.76 -2.36
N GLU A 60 8.19 -4.52 -1.30
CA GLU A 60 9.49 -4.88 -0.76
C GLU A 60 9.73 -6.37 -0.97
N ASN A 61 10.93 -6.74 -1.40
CA ASN A 61 11.29 -8.14 -1.64
C ASN A 61 12.09 -8.69 -0.48
N CYS A 62 11.78 -9.93 -0.10
CA CYS A 62 12.60 -10.67 0.83
C CYS A 62 13.94 -11.09 0.18
N PRO A 63 14.99 -11.28 0.99
CA PRO A 63 16.24 -11.90 0.53
C PRO A 63 15.99 -13.26 -0.14
N LYS A 64 16.94 -13.68 -0.96
CA LYS A 64 16.79 -14.86 -1.83
C LYS A 64 16.37 -16.12 -1.03
N GLY A 65 15.22 -16.67 -1.39
CA GLY A 65 14.69 -17.91 -0.80
C GLY A 65 13.95 -17.74 0.52
N LEU A 66 13.74 -16.51 0.99
CA LEU A 66 12.96 -16.22 2.20
C LEU A 66 11.54 -15.78 1.83
N HIS A 67 10.61 -16.10 2.72
CA HIS A 67 9.20 -15.74 2.64
C HIS A 67 8.88 -14.69 3.69
N TYR A 68 7.96 -13.78 3.36
CA TYR A 68 7.46 -12.83 4.34
C TYR A 68 6.62 -13.55 5.40
N ASN A 69 7.02 -13.41 6.65
CA ASN A 69 6.29 -13.90 7.82
C ASN A 69 5.42 -12.75 8.36
N ALA A 70 4.12 -12.80 8.07
CA ALA A 70 3.17 -11.75 8.48
C ALA A 70 2.98 -11.68 10.01
N TYR A 71 3.25 -12.76 10.75
CA TYR A 71 3.16 -12.79 12.21
C TYR A 71 4.34 -12.05 12.86
N LEU A 72 5.56 -12.28 12.37
CA LEU A 72 6.78 -11.64 12.88
C LEU A 72 7.12 -10.32 12.18
N LYS A 73 6.44 -9.99 11.08
CA LYS A 73 6.69 -8.85 10.20
C LYS A 73 8.13 -8.80 9.66
N VAL A 74 8.72 -9.97 9.39
CA VAL A 74 10.09 -10.12 8.86
C VAL A 74 10.14 -11.18 7.76
N CYS A 75 11.22 -11.22 7.00
CA CYS A 75 11.50 -12.32 6.09
C CYS A 75 12.08 -13.51 6.86
N ASP A 76 11.46 -14.67 6.72
CA ASP A 76 11.82 -15.90 7.41
C ASP A 76 11.83 -17.08 6.43
N TRP A 77 12.28 -18.23 6.88
CA TRP A 77 12.32 -19.43 6.07
C TRP A 77 10.91 -19.88 5.64
N PRO A 78 10.74 -20.40 4.41
CA PRO A 78 9.44 -20.85 3.90
C PRO A 78 8.69 -21.81 4.82
N SER A 79 9.43 -22.66 5.54
CA SER A 79 8.89 -23.63 6.51
C SER A 79 8.30 -22.99 7.77
N LYS A 80 8.70 -21.76 8.11
CA LYS A 80 8.26 -21.02 9.31
C LYS A 80 7.35 -19.84 8.99
N ALA A 81 7.53 -19.24 7.82
CA ALA A 81 6.81 -18.03 7.41
C ALA A 81 5.30 -18.24 7.24
N GLY A 82 4.85 -19.49 7.03
CA GLY A 82 3.42 -19.82 6.94
C GLY A 82 2.73 -19.15 5.75
N CYS A 83 3.45 -18.85 4.68
CA CYS A 83 2.92 -18.07 3.57
C CYS A 83 1.78 -18.78 2.82
N THR A 84 0.67 -18.05 2.62
CA THR A 84 -0.57 -18.51 1.95
C THR A 84 -0.79 -17.88 0.57
N SER A 85 0.17 -17.11 0.07
CA SER A 85 0.08 -16.42 -1.22
C SER A 85 0.03 -17.38 -2.41
N VAL A 86 -0.54 -16.90 -3.53
CA VAL A 86 -0.71 -17.69 -4.77
C VAL A 86 0.63 -18.22 -5.28
N ASN A 87 1.64 -17.36 -5.37
CA ASN A 87 2.96 -17.73 -5.82
C ASN A 87 3.92 -17.93 -4.64
N LYS A 88 4.51 -19.14 -4.56
CA LYS A 88 5.50 -19.51 -3.55
C LYS A 88 6.93 -19.47 -4.09
N GLU A 89 7.12 -19.22 -5.38
CA GLU A 89 8.42 -19.31 -6.02
C GLU A 89 9.18 -17.97 -5.98
N CYS A 90 10.24 -17.90 -5.16
CA CYS A 90 11.03 -16.69 -4.93
C CYS A 90 12.06 -16.35 -5.99
N HIS A 91 12.10 -17.09 -7.09
CA HIS A 91 13.06 -16.89 -8.17
C HIS A 91 12.49 -16.05 -9.32
N LEU A 92 11.18 -15.79 -9.28
CA LEU A 92 10.43 -15.16 -10.38
C LEU A 92 10.48 -13.62 -10.39
N TRP A 93 11.16 -12.97 -9.44
CA TRP A 93 11.24 -11.49 -9.44
C TRP A 93 12.23 -10.94 -10.48
N LYS A 94 13.14 -11.77 -11.02
CA LYS A 94 14.02 -11.36 -12.13
C LYS A 94 13.31 -11.29 -13.48
N THR A 95 12.16 -11.95 -13.62
CA THR A 95 11.35 -11.83 -14.83
C THR A 95 10.41 -10.65 -14.63
N GLY A 96 10.88 -9.46 -15.00
CA GLY A 96 10.02 -8.30 -15.16
C GLY A 96 8.82 -8.69 -16.03
N ARG A 97 7.63 -8.69 -15.43
CA ARG A 97 6.39 -8.50 -16.18
C ARG A 97 6.54 -7.16 -16.89
N LYS A 98 6.93 -7.20 -18.16
CA LYS A 98 6.55 -6.18 -19.13
C LYS A 98 5.07 -6.33 -19.42
#